data_AF-A0A7S2NJK7-F1
#
_entry.id   AF-A0A7S2NJK7-F1
#
_cell.length_a   1.000
_cell.length_b   1.000
_cell.length_c   1.000
_cell.angle_alpha   90.00
_cell.angle_beta   90.00
_cell.angle_gamma   90.00
#
_symmetry.space_group_name_H-M   'P 1'
#
loop_
_entity.id
_entity.type
_entity.pdbx_description
1 polymer ?
#
loop_
_entity_poly.entity_id
_entity_poly.type
_entity_poly.pdbx_seq_one_letter_code
_entity_poly.pdbx_strand_id
1 'polypeptide(L)'
;FFDRQTRELFFRPNGTSPPLATATVPLLANLIEIRGTQAVPITGVSLRGLTVTDNRPTFFEPRGNPSGGDWALERMGAVMVEGAELLTIEDCTFTRLDSNALFLSGYTRNVSIVNNTWVNLGQNAI
;
A
#
# COMPACT_ATOMS: atom_id res chain seq x y z
N PHE A 1 -2.67 9.82 -19.05
CA PHE A 1 -2.01 11.01 -18.47
C PHE A 1 -3.09 11.89 -17.85
N PHE A 2 -2.88 12.40 -16.65
CA PHE A 2 -3.82 13.32 -16.00
C PHE A 2 -3.20 14.71 -15.92
N ASP A 3 -3.79 15.67 -16.63
CA ASP A 3 -3.40 17.07 -16.56
C ASP A 3 -4.02 17.70 -15.31
N ARG A 4 -3.18 18.16 -14.38
CA ARG A 4 -3.64 18.74 -13.11
C ARG A 4 -4.14 20.18 -13.26
N GLN A 5 -3.70 20.92 -14.28
CA GLN A 5 -4.11 22.30 -14.52
C GLN A 5 -5.51 22.34 -15.11
N THR A 6 -5.75 21.53 -16.15
CA THR A 6 -7.06 21.47 -16.83
C THR A 6 -8.02 20.46 -16.18
N ARG A 7 -7.51 19.57 -15.32
CA ARG A 7 -8.24 18.46 -14.68
C ARG A 7 -8.77 17.43 -15.68
N GLU A 8 -8.03 17.22 -16.76
CA GLU A 8 -8.41 16.30 -17.85
C GLU A 8 -7.63 14.99 -17.78
N LEU A 9 -8.33 13.87 -17.89
CA LEU A 9 -7.74 12.53 -17.98
C LEU A 9 -7.66 12.10 -19.45
N PHE A 10 -6.45 12.08 -19.99
CA PHE A 10 -6.15 11.61 -21.33
C PHE A 10 -5.87 10.10 -21.32
N PHE A 11 -6.68 9.35 -22.06
CA PHE A 11 -6.55 7.90 -22.24
C PHE A 11 -6.51 7.56 -23.73
N ARG A 12 -5.54 6.75 -24.15
CA ARG A 12 -5.39 6.28 -25.54
C ARG A 12 -5.60 4.76 -25.59
N PRO A 13 -6.76 4.26 -26.04
CA PRO A 13 -6.98 2.83 -26.17
C PRO A 13 -6.03 2.24 -27.24
N ASN A 14 -5.56 1.01 -27.04
CA ASN A 14 -4.60 0.34 -27.93
C ASN A 14 -5.25 -0.26 -29.20
N GLY A 15 -6.43 0.23 -29.62
CA GLY A 15 -7.16 -0.26 -30.79
C GLY A 15 -7.84 -1.63 -30.63
N THR A 16 -7.46 -2.41 -29.60
CA THR A 16 -8.07 -3.72 -29.28
C THR A 16 -8.97 -3.67 -28.05
N SER A 17 -8.81 -2.65 -27.21
CA SER A 17 -9.64 -2.46 -26.03
C SER A 17 -11.00 -1.85 -26.40
N PRO A 18 -12.11 -2.31 -25.78
CA PRO A 18 -13.39 -1.63 -25.90
C PRO A 18 -13.28 -0.18 -25.39
N PRO A 19 -14.20 0.71 -25.81
CA PRO A 19 -14.29 2.06 -25.26
C PRO A 19 -14.29 2.03 -23.72
N LEU A 20 -13.58 2.96 -23.09
CA LEU A 20 -13.47 3.04 -21.64
C LEU A 20 -14.86 3.35 -21.05
N ALA A 21 -15.54 2.35 -20.51
CA ALA A 21 -16.88 2.53 -19.90
C ALA A 21 -16.80 3.21 -18.53
N THR A 22 -15.79 2.86 -17.73
CA THR A 22 -15.54 3.40 -16.39
C THR A 22 -14.04 3.47 -16.12
N ALA A 23 -13.60 4.50 -15.40
CA ALA A 23 -12.22 4.67 -14.95
C ALA A 23 -12.18 4.80 -13.43
N THR A 24 -11.34 4.01 -12.77
CA THR A 24 -11.02 4.17 -11.35
C THR A 24 -9.67 4.85 -11.24
N VAL A 25 -9.60 5.94 -10.49
CA VAL A 25 -8.35 6.65 -10.21
C VAL A 25 -8.11 6.61 -8.71
N PRO A 26 -7.10 5.88 -8.22
CA PRO A 26 -6.83 5.78 -6.80
C PRO A 26 -6.26 7.09 -6.25
N LEU A 27 -6.67 7.46 -5.04
CA LEU A 27 -6.28 8.74 -4.39
C LEU A 27 -5.51 8.55 -3.08
N LEU A 28 -5.75 7.45 -2.37
CA LEU A 28 -5.12 7.18 -1.08
C LEU A 28 -3.86 6.33 -1.28
N ALA A 29 -2.78 6.70 -0.60
CA ALA A 29 -1.56 5.89 -0.58
C ALA A 29 -1.71 4.70 0.39
N ASN A 30 -2.22 4.98 1.59
CA ASN A 30 -2.47 4.02 2.64
C ASN A 30 -3.98 3.87 2.79
N LEU A 31 -4.48 2.64 2.73
CA LEU A 31 -5.90 2.30 2.86
C LEU A 31 -6.24 1.91 4.30
N ILE A 32 -5.31 1.21 4.96
CA ILE A 32 -5.42 0.84 6.37
C ILE A 32 -4.14 1.27 7.09
N GLU A 33 -4.28 2.00 8.19
CA GLU A 33 -3.16 2.36 9.05
C GLU A 33 -3.37 1.84 10.47
N ILE A 34 -2.39 1.07 10.95
CA ILE A 34 -2.30 0.62 12.35
C ILE A 34 -1.12 1.36 12.95
N ARG A 35 -1.40 2.43 13.70
CA ARG A 35 -0.36 3.31 14.28
C ARG A 35 -0.44 3.36 15.79
N GLY A 36 0.55 2.77 16.44
CA GLY A 36 0.88 2.95 17.85
C GLY A 36 2.28 3.49 18.01
N THR A 37 2.84 3.30 19.20
CA THR A 37 4.25 3.62 19.49
C THR A 37 4.89 2.45 20.24
N GLN A 38 6.22 2.44 20.38
CA GLN A 38 6.86 1.44 21.23
C GLN A 38 6.42 1.54 22.71
N ALA A 39 6.12 2.74 23.19
CA ALA A 39 5.67 2.95 24.58
C ALA A 39 4.22 2.52 24.80
N VAL A 40 3.38 2.66 23.76
CA VAL A 40 1.96 2.32 23.78
C VAL A 40 1.62 1.63 22.46
N PRO A 41 1.92 0.31 22.34
CA PRO A 41 1.70 -0.41 21.10
C PRO A 41 0.21 -0.74 20.91
N ILE A 42 -0.23 -0.77 19.65
CA ILE A 42 -1.52 -1.35 19.29
C ILE A 42 -1.36 -2.88 19.29
N THR A 43 -2.24 -3.59 19.99
CA THR A 43 -2.10 -5.05 20.17
C THR A 43 -3.37 -5.81 19.81
N GLY A 44 -3.21 -7.05 19.34
CA GLY A 44 -4.32 -7.98 19.11
C GLY A 44 -5.19 -7.66 17.88
N VAL A 45 -4.61 -7.02 16.86
CA VAL A 45 -5.31 -6.70 15.62
C VAL A 45 -5.25 -7.88 14.65
N SER A 46 -6.36 -8.15 13.94
CA SER A 46 -6.36 -9.11 12.85
C SER A 46 -7.08 -8.58 11.61
N LEU A 47 -6.43 -8.70 10.46
CA LEU A 47 -7.00 -8.45 9.13
C LEU A 47 -7.23 -9.81 8.47
N ARG A 48 -8.49 -10.15 8.15
CA ARG A 48 -8.87 -11.47 7.62
C ARG A 48 -9.81 -11.36 6.44
N GLY A 49 -9.56 -12.14 5.39
CA GLY A 49 -10.48 -12.27 4.25
C GLY A 49 -10.70 -10.98 3.45
N LEU A 50 -9.80 -9.99 3.58
CA LEU A 50 -9.95 -8.70 2.90
C LEU A 50 -9.40 -8.76 1.48
N THR A 51 -10.01 -8.01 0.56
CA THR A 51 -9.36 -7.62 -0.70
C THR A 51 -8.89 -6.18 -0.60
N VAL A 52 -7.58 -5.97 -0.56
CA VAL A 52 -6.93 -4.66 -0.53
C VAL A 52 -6.51 -4.32 -1.96
N THR A 53 -7.06 -3.23 -2.51
CA THR A 53 -6.89 -2.87 -3.92
C THR A 53 -6.96 -1.37 -4.15
N ASP A 54 -6.39 -0.93 -5.27
CA ASP A 54 -6.55 0.42 -5.83
C ASP A 54 -6.03 1.53 -4.88
N ASN A 55 -4.76 1.44 -4.47
CA ASN A 55 -4.05 2.56 -3.87
C ASN A 55 -3.22 3.32 -4.91
N ARG A 56 -2.93 4.60 -4.65
CA ARG A 56 -2.26 5.43 -5.65
C ARG A 56 -0.77 5.10 -5.75
N PRO A 57 -0.13 5.41 -6.89
CA PRO A 57 1.33 5.36 -6.98
C PRO A 57 2.00 6.35 -6.03
N THR A 58 3.16 5.96 -5.53
CA THR A 58 3.88 6.65 -4.46
C THR A 58 5.38 6.79 -4.72
N PHE A 59 5.85 6.37 -5.91
CA PHE A 59 7.25 6.40 -6.31
C PHE A 59 7.94 7.77 -6.13
N PHE A 60 7.19 8.87 -6.21
CA PHE A 60 7.68 10.24 -6.03
C PHE A 60 7.43 10.83 -4.64
N GLU A 61 6.93 10.03 -3.70
CA GLU A 61 6.74 10.48 -2.32
C GLU A 61 8.08 10.63 -1.59
N PRO A 62 8.15 11.53 -0.59
CA PRO A 62 9.35 11.68 0.22
C PRO A 62 9.78 10.34 0.85
N ARG A 63 11.06 9.97 0.66
CA ARG A 63 11.64 8.77 1.24
C ARG A 63 12.36 9.09 2.55
N GLY A 64 12.24 8.20 3.53
CA GLY A 64 12.97 8.29 4.80
C GLY A 64 14.37 7.69 4.67
N ASN A 65 15.39 8.36 5.20
CA ASN A 65 16.75 7.84 5.27
C ASN A 65 16.96 7.13 6.63
N PRO A 66 17.04 5.79 6.68
CA PRO A 66 17.14 5.08 7.95
C PRO A 66 18.55 5.12 8.56
N SER A 67 19.61 5.36 7.78
CA SER A 67 21.00 5.14 8.21
C SER A 67 21.98 6.26 7.82
N GLY A 68 21.51 7.36 7.23
CA GLY A 68 22.34 8.47 6.77
C GLY A 68 23.16 8.19 5.50
N GLY A 69 22.98 7.01 4.88
CA GLY A 69 23.64 6.61 3.64
C GLY A 69 22.89 7.02 2.38
N ASP A 70 23.28 6.44 1.24
CA ASP A 70 22.70 6.63 -0.09
C ASP A 70 21.38 5.85 -0.34
N TRP A 71 20.86 5.19 0.70
CA TRP A 71 19.63 4.41 0.65
C TRP A 71 18.49 5.14 1.36
N ALA A 72 17.31 5.14 0.75
CA ALA A 72 16.11 5.70 1.33
C ALA A 72 14.92 4.76 1.11
N LEU A 73 14.06 4.67 2.12
CA LEU A 73 12.90 3.80 2.14
C LEU A 73 11.63 4.61 1.96
N GLU A 74 10.75 4.10 1.11
CA GLU A 74 9.38 4.56 1.06
C GLU A 74 8.62 4.00 2.26
N ARG A 75 8.39 4.82 3.28
CA ARG A 75 7.74 4.42 4.54
C ARG A 75 6.21 4.43 4.43
N MET A 76 5.71 3.79 3.39
CA MET A 76 4.28 3.73 3.08
C MET A 76 3.93 2.39 2.45
N GLY A 77 2.63 2.06 2.49
CA GLY A 77 2.05 0.90 1.83
C GLY A 77 0.52 0.94 1.90
N ALA A 78 -0.16 0.14 1.09
CA ALA A 78 -1.62 0.04 1.10
C ALA A 78 -2.14 -0.34 2.49
N VAL A 79 -1.41 -1.21 3.21
CA VAL A 79 -1.53 -1.41 4.65
C VAL A 79 -0.24 -0.96 5.31
N MET A 80 -0.34 0.01 6.22
CA MET A 80 0.80 0.56 6.97
C MET A 80 0.68 0.21 8.45
N VAL A 81 1.72 -0.39 9.01
CA VAL A 81 1.77 -0.80 10.42
C VAL A 81 2.99 -0.18 11.08
N GLU A 82 2.79 0.47 12.22
CA GLU A 82 3.87 1.01 13.04
C GLU A 82 3.47 0.99 14.51
N GLY A 83 4.34 0.53 15.40
CA GLY A 83 4.05 0.49 16.83
C GLY A 83 3.00 -0.57 17.19
N ALA A 84 3.14 -1.79 16.69
CA ALA A 84 2.14 -2.85 16.88
C ALA A 84 2.72 -4.18 17.40
N GLU A 85 1.89 -4.94 18.13
CA GLU A 85 2.19 -6.29 18.61
C GLU A 85 1.04 -7.25 18.30
N LEU A 86 1.34 -8.55 18.15
CA LEU A 86 0.32 -9.60 18.00
C LEU A 86 -0.65 -9.32 16.83
N LEU A 87 -0.09 -8.91 15.68
CA LEU A 87 -0.84 -8.63 14.46
C LEU A 87 -0.94 -9.90 13.61
N THR A 88 -2.13 -10.23 13.12
CA THR A 88 -2.33 -11.32 12.15
C THR A 88 -2.99 -10.82 10.87
N ILE A 89 -2.32 -11.02 9.74
CA ILE A 89 -2.86 -10.78 8.39
C ILE A 89 -3.01 -12.14 7.72
N GLU A 90 -4.25 -12.56 7.52
CA GLU A 90 -4.59 -13.92 7.11
C GLU A 90 -5.64 -13.94 6.01
N ASP A 91 -5.49 -14.84 5.03
CA ASP A 91 -6.46 -15.06 3.95
C ASP A 91 -6.88 -13.80 3.18
N CYS A 92 -6.01 -12.78 3.11
CA CYS A 92 -6.27 -11.55 2.38
C CYS A 92 -5.74 -11.63 0.95
N THR A 93 -6.33 -10.85 0.06
CA THR A 93 -5.85 -10.64 -1.32
C THR A 93 -5.39 -9.21 -1.49
N PHE A 94 -4.12 -9.02 -1.82
CA PHE A 94 -3.52 -7.75 -2.18
C PHE A 94 -3.36 -7.72 -3.70
N THR A 95 -4.08 -6.82 -4.38
CA THR A 95 -4.06 -6.73 -5.84
C THR A 95 -4.25 -5.34 -6.38
N ARG A 96 -3.68 -5.03 -7.55
CA ARG A 96 -3.79 -3.71 -8.22
C ARG A 96 -3.41 -2.56 -7.27
N LEU A 97 -2.26 -2.70 -6.64
CA LEU A 97 -1.71 -1.70 -5.76
C LEU A 97 -0.49 -1.08 -6.45
N ASP A 98 -0.41 0.24 -6.49
CA ASP A 98 0.67 0.96 -7.16
C ASP A 98 1.78 1.43 -6.19
N SER A 99 1.74 0.98 -4.93
CA SER A 99 2.82 1.12 -3.94
C SER A 99 3.13 -0.22 -3.26
N ASN A 100 3.94 -0.22 -2.20
CA ASN A 100 4.10 -1.40 -1.33
C ASN A 100 2.73 -1.89 -0.85
N ALA A 101 2.48 -3.20 -0.86
CA ALA A 101 1.19 -3.73 -0.43
C ALA A 101 1.03 -3.69 1.10
N LEU A 102 2.01 -4.21 1.83
CA LEU A 102 2.10 -4.11 3.28
C LEU A 102 3.45 -3.46 3.64
N PHE A 103 3.43 -2.52 4.59
CA PHE A 103 4.67 -1.95 5.13
C PHE A 103 4.66 -2.06 6.65
N LEU A 104 5.65 -2.78 7.19
CA LEU A 104 5.89 -2.88 8.63
C LEU A 104 7.02 -1.92 9.02
N SER A 105 6.68 -0.91 9.81
CA SER A 105 7.57 0.17 10.20
C SER A 105 7.91 0.14 11.69
N GLY A 106 9.13 0.56 12.02
CA GLY A 106 9.53 0.85 13.39
C GLY A 106 9.32 -0.32 14.35
N TYR A 107 8.79 -0.03 15.54
CA TYR A 107 8.47 -1.06 16.52
C TYR A 107 7.27 -1.89 16.08
N THR A 108 7.49 -3.07 15.52
CA THR A 108 6.42 -3.99 15.13
C THR A 108 6.86 -5.42 15.44
N ARG A 109 6.14 -6.15 16.31
CA ARG A 109 6.56 -7.47 16.81
C ARG A 109 5.46 -8.52 16.77
N ASN A 110 5.86 -9.78 16.66
CA ASN A 110 4.96 -10.94 16.64
C ASN A 110 3.86 -10.79 15.57
N VAL A 111 4.27 -10.47 14.35
CA VAL A 111 3.38 -10.38 13.19
C VAL A 111 3.31 -11.73 12.48
N SER A 112 2.11 -12.22 12.24
CA SER A 112 1.83 -13.39 11.41
C SER A 112 1.23 -12.96 10.08
N ILE A 113 1.84 -13.36 8.97
CA ILE A 113 1.38 -13.08 7.61
C ILE A 113 1.24 -14.42 6.91
N VAL A 114 0.01 -14.94 6.84
CA VAL A 114 -0.25 -16.34 6.45
C VAL A 114 -1.35 -16.42 5.39
N ASN A 115 -1.21 -17.31 4.42
CA ASN A 115 -2.22 -17.62 3.41
C ASN A 115 -2.75 -16.43 2.59
N ASN A 116 -1.95 -15.37 2.44
CA ASN A 116 -2.33 -14.21 1.65
C ASN A 116 -1.96 -14.38 0.17
N THR A 117 -2.77 -13.80 -0.72
CA THR A 117 -2.47 -13.70 -2.16
C THR A 117 -1.93 -12.31 -2.48
N TRP A 118 -0.80 -12.25 -3.20
CA TRP A 118 -0.13 -11.02 -3.60
C TRP A 118 0.07 -11.03 -5.11
N VAL A 119 -0.63 -10.18 -5.85
CA VAL A 119 -0.60 -10.20 -7.32
C VAL A 119 -0.80 -8.79 -7.88
N ASN A 120 -0.25 -8.49 -9.06
CA ASN A 120 -0.42 -7.18 -9.71
C ASN A 120 -0.06 -6.00 -8.79
N LEU A 121 1.17 -6.02 -8.26
CA LEU A 121 1.71 -4.98 -7.41
C LEU A 121 2.70 -4.12 -8.21
N GLY A 122 2.62 -2.81 -8.03
CA GLY A 122 3.50 -1.82 -8.65
C GLY A 122 4.83 -1.67 -7.92
N GLN A 123 4.93 -2.15 -6.68
CA GLN A 123 6.16 -2.22 -5.89
C GLN A 123 6.26 -3.54 -5.11
N ASN A 124 6.66 -3.51 -3.84
CA ASN A 124 6.92 -4.69 -3.02
C ASN A 124 5.65 -5.27 -2.41
N ALA A 125 5.65 -6.58 -2.13
CA ALA A 125 4.56 -7.22 -1.40
C ALA A 125 4.60 -6.85 0.10
N ILE A 126 5.77 -6.97 0.73
CA ILE A 126 6.01 -6.71 2.16
C ILE A 126 7.37 -6.01 2.28
#